data_AF-A9PHX9-F1
#
_entry.id   AF-A9PHX9-F1
#
_cell.length_a   1.000
_cell.length_b   1.000
_cell.length_c   1.000
_cell.angle_alpha   90.00
_cell.angle_beta   90.00
_cell.angle_gamma   90.00
#
_symmetry.space_group_name_H-M   'P 1'
#
loop_
_entity.id
_entity.type
_entity.pdbx_description
1 polymer ?
#
loop_
_entity_poly.entity_id
_entity_poly.type
_entity_poly.pdbx_seq_one_letter_code
_entity_poly.pdbx_strand_id
1 'polypeptide(L)'
;MEPPTSLSTISHQSSHLMKKFLAFDPVSDFIHMLSDLIKKFMASGVMVHVVKWFTKQNVTAVVAVAVIGLLMICCCCKCLKKNRYGGRTMKAPGQDFRILRDDFEANPADYFRNLRSL
;
A
#
# COMPACT_ATOMS: atom_id res chain seq x y z
N MET A 1 -32.27 7.76 33.34
CA MET A 1 -31.16 8.59 33.85
C MET A 1 -29.90 8.09 33.17
N GLU A 2 -29.46 8.78 32.13
CA GLU A 2 -28.23 8.48 31.39
C GLU A 2 -27.13 9.46 31.80
N PRO A 3 -25.86 9.02 31.87
CA PRO A 3 -24.77 9.82 32.42
C PRO A 3 -24.26 10.82 31.37
N PRO A 4 -23.96 12.08 31.73
CA PRO A 4 -23.34 13.01 30.80
C PRO A 4 -21.83 12.72 30.75
N THR A 5 -21.40 11.85 29.84
CA THR A 5 -19.97 11.73 29.50
C THR A 5 -19.76 12.09 28.04
N SER A 6 -19.99 13.37 27.73
CA SER A 6 -19.73 13.93 26.41
C SER A 6 -18.22 13.99 26.12
N LEU A 7 -17.84 13.67 24.87
CA LEU A 7 -16.46 13.72 24.36
C LEU A 7 -15.77 15.07 24.58
N SER A 8 -16.55 16.16 24.59
CA SER A 8 -16.08 17.51 24.87
C SER A 8 -15.42 17.64 26.24
N THR A 9 -15.97 16.99 27.27
CA THR A 9 -15.45 17.02 28.63
C THR A 9 -14.13 16.26 28.74
N ILE A 10 -14.01 15.12 28.04
CA ILE A 10 -12.80 14.30 27.99
C ILE A 10 -11.67 15.06 27.26
N SER A 11 -11.98 15.68 26.13
CA SER A 11 -11.02 16.47 25.36
C SER A 11 -10.52 17.69 26.15
N HIS A 12 -11.43 18.38 26.84
CA HIS A 12 -11.06 19.52 27.66
C HIS A 12 -10.15 19.07 28.82
N GLN A 13 -10.47 17.96 29.49
CA GLN A 13 -9.65 17.41 30.57
C GLN A 13 -8.26 16.97 30.10
N SER A 14 -8.15 16.30 28.96
CA SER A 14 -6.84 15.86 28.42
C SER A 14 -5.96 17.05 28.06
N SER A 15 -6.54 18.09 27.43
CA SER A 15 -5.80 19.32 27.09
C SER A 15 -5.28 20.05 28.33
N HIS A 16 -6.08 20.08 29.40
CA HIS A 16 -5.71 20.71 30.66
C HIS A 16 -4.60 19.93 31.37
N LEU A 17 -4.65 18.60 31.34
CA LEU A 17 -3.58 17.74 31.87
C LEU A 17 -2.28 17.89 31.09
N MET A 18 -2.34 17.96 29.75
CA MET A 18 -1.17 18.24 28.92
C MET A 18 -0.52 19.59 29.26
N LYS A 19 -1.33 20.64 29.46
CA LYS A 19 -0.81 21.95 29.87
C LYS A 19 -0.11 21.89 31.22
N LYS A 20 -0.66 21.18 32.20
CA LYS A 20 -0.03 20.98 33.52
C LYS A 20 1.26 20.16 33.44
N PHE A 21 1.28 19.13 32.59
CA PHE A 21 2.46 18.31 32.36
C PHE A 21 3.59 19.09 31.69
N LEU A 22 3.25 19.96 30.72
CA LEU A 22 4.23 20.83 30.06
C LEU A 22 4.73 21.98 30.97
N ALA A 23 3.88 22.48 31.87
CA ALA A 23 4.25 23.47 32.87
C ALA A 23 5.02 22.88 34.07
N PHE A 24 5.26 21.56 34.08
CA PHE A 24 6.07 20.93 35.09
C PHE A 24 7.54 21.25 34.80
N ASP A 25 8.20 21.97 35.71
CA ASP A 25 9.56 22.49 35.50
C ASP A 25 10.56 21.43 34.96
N PRO A 26 10.58 20.17 35.47
CA PRO A 26 11.47 19.13 34.93
C PRO A 26 11.19 18.73 33.47
N VAL A 27 9.93 18.82 33.02
CA VAL A 27 9.56 18.53 31.62
C VAL A 27 10.01 19.68 30.73
N SER A 28 9.88 20.93 31.19
CA SER A 28 10.40 22.09 30.47
C SER A 28 11.92 22.00 30.30
N ASP A 29 12.65 21.66 31.36
CA ASP A 29 14.10 21.49 31.31
C ASP A 29 14.53 20.38 30.34
N PHE A 30 13.79 19.26 30.32
CA PHE A 30 14.02 18.18 29.35
C PHE A 30 13.78 18.65 27.91
N ILE A 31 12.72 19.43 27.67
CA ILE A 31 12.42 20.00 26.35
C ILE A 31 13.52 20.97 25.92
N HIS A 32 14.02 21.81 26.82
CA HIS A 32 15.12 22.73 26.55
C HIS A 32 16.43 22.00 26.26
N MET A 33 16.77 20.97 27.05
CA MET A 33 17.93 20.12 26.82
C MET A 33 17.86 19.40 25.47
N LEU A 34 16.69 18.84 25.13
CA LEU A 34 16.47 18.18 23.86
C LEU A 34 16.58 19.17 22.69
N SER A 35 16.01 20.37 22.85
CA SER A 35 16.13 21.45 21.86
C SER A 35 17.59 21.83 21.63
N ASP A 36 18.38 21.98 22.68
CA ASP A 36 19.80 22.32 22.56
C ASP A 36 20.63 21.20 21.95
N LEU A 37 20.30 19.94 22.24
CA LEU A 37 20.92 18.78 21.58
C LEU A 37 20.60 18.78 20.07
N ILE A 38 19.33 19.04 19.71
CA ILE A 38 18.91 19.15 18.31
C ILE A 38 19.62 20.32 17.63
N LYS A 39 19.73 21.49 18.27
CA LYS A 39 20.48 22.62 17.70
C LYS A 39 21.95 22.27 17.47
N LYS A 40 22.61 21.63 18.43
CA LYS A 40 23.99 21.16 18.29
C LYS A 40 24.13 20.15 17.15
N PHE A 41 23.16 19.25 17.04
CA PHE A 41 23.09 18.28 15.96
C PHE A 41 22.90 18.94 14.58
N MET A 42 21.99 19.91 14.47
CA MET A 42 21.74 20.67 13.23
C MET A 42 22.88 21.60 12.87
N ALA A 43 23.59 22.14 13.87
CA ALA A 43 24.80 22.94 13.68
C ALA A 43 26.01 22.08 13.28
N SER A 44 25.95 20.75 13.42
CA SER A 44 26.96 19.87 12.86
C SER A 44 26.90 19.97 11.33
N GLY A 45 28.02 20.29 10.68
CA GLY A 45 28.07 20.41 9.22
C GLY A 45 27.55 19.16 8.49
N VAL A 46 27.67 17.99 9.12
CA VAL A 46 27.17 16.71 8.62
C VAL A 46 25.65 16.74 8.40
N MET A 47 24.88 17.34 9.30
CA MET A 47 23.41 17.38 9.17
C MET A 47 22.94 18.32 8.07
N VAL A 48 23.63 19.44 7.84
CA VAL A 48 23.35 20.30 6.68
C VAL A 48 23.57 19.53 5.39
N HIS A 49 24.64 18.73 5.31
CA HIS A 49 24.89 17.85 4.18
C HIS A 49 23.82 16.76 4.02
N VAL A 50 23.38 16.13 5.11
CA VAL A 50 22.34 15.10 5.10
C VAL A 50 20.99 15.69 4.68
N VAL A 51 20.56 16.80 5.28
CA VAL A 51 19.30 17.48 4.92
C VAL A 51 19.35 18.00 3.48
N LYS A 52 20.49 18.57 3.04
CA LYS A 52 20.69 19.00 1.66
C LYS A 52 20.72 17.82 0.68
N TRP A 53 21.29 16.69 1.08
CA TRP A 53 21.24 15.45 0.32
C TRP A 53 19.81 14.90 0.24
N PHE A 54 19.07 14.88 1.35
CA PHE A 54 17.67 14.44 1.42
C PHE A 54 16.69 15.34 0.66
N THR A 55 16.97 16.65 0.58
CA THR A 55 16.17 17.59 -0.24
C THR A 55 16.55 17.53 -1.71
N LYS A 56 17.81 17.22 -2.03
CA LYS A 56 18.28 16.98 -3.41
C LYS A 56 17.79 15.65 -3.97
N GLN A 57 17.78 14.60 -3.15
CA GLN A 57 17.02 13.40 -3.45
C GLN A 57 15.55 13.85 -3.45
N ASN A 58 14.91 13.91 -4.61
CA ASN A 58 13.47 14.14 -4.67
C ASN A 58 12.76 12.91 -4.07
N VAL A 59 12.78 12.73 -2.74
CA VAL A 59 12.18 11.58 -2.04
C VAL A 59 10.72 11.48 -2.44
N THR A 60 10.04 12.61 -2.62
CA THR A 60 8.69 12.70 -3.18
C THR A 60 8.60 12.13 -4.60
N ALA A 61 9.56 12.44 -5.49
CA ALA A 61 9.57 11.88 -6.84
C ALA A 61 9.95 10.40 -6.85
N VAL A 62 10.89 9.95 -6.01
CA VAL A 62 11.26 8.53 -5.90
C VAL A 62 10.09 7.71 -5.35
N VAL A 63 9.41 8.20 -4.31
CA VAL A 63 8.20 7.57 -3.78
C VAL A 63 7.07 7.59 -4.80
N ALA A 64 6.84 8.71 -5.50
CA ALA A 64 5.82 8.79 -6.55
C ALA A 64 6.10 7.82 -7.70
N VAL A 65 7.34 7.74 -8.19
CA VAL A 65 7.75 6.79 -9.24
C VAL A 65 7.61 5.35 -8.76
N ALA A 66 7.96 5.04 -7.50
CA ALA A 66 7.80 3.71 -6.93
C ALA A 66 6.32 3.31 -6.82
N VAL A 67 5.44 4.22 -6.37
CA VAL A 67 4.01 3.96 -6.27
C VAL A 67 3.38 3.79 -7.66
N ILE A 68 3.70 4.67 -8.63
CA ILE A 68 3.22 4.56 -10.00
C ILE A 68 3.73 3.26 -10.65
N GLY A 69 5.01 2.94 -10.49
CA GLY A 69 5.60 1.72 -11.00
C GLY A 69 4.93 0.47 -10.42
N LEU A 70 4.70 0.45 -9.10
CA LEU A 70 4.01 -0.64 -8.42
C LEU A 70 2.55 -0.77 -8.89
N LEU A 71 1.83 0.34 -9.06
CA LEU A 71 0.46 0.34 -9.58
C LEU A 71 0.41 -0.16 -11.03
N MET A 72 1.33 0.29 -11.88
CA MET A 72 1.42 -0.17 -13.28
C MET A 72 1.77 -1.66 -13.37
N ILE A 73 2.72 -2.14 -12.56
CA ILE A 73 3.06 -3.57 -12.48
C ILE A 73 1.86 -4.36 -11.93
N CYS A 74 1.18 -3.87 -10.90
CA CYS A 74 0.04 -4.57 -10.30
C CYS A 74 -1.17 -4.63 -11.27
N CYS A 75 -1.46 -3.54 -11.98
CA CYS A 75 -2.56 -3.46 -12.94
C CYS A 75 -2.25 -4.22 -14.24
N CYS A 76 -1.01 -4.17 -14.75
CA CYS A 76 -0.65 -4.89 -15.98
C CYS A 76 -0.38 -6.38 -15.76
N CYS A 77 0.11 -6.80 -14.59
CA CYS A 77 0.47 -8.20 -14.33
C CYS A 77 -0.66 -9.04 -13.72
N LYS A 78 -1.68 -8.43 -13.09
CA LYS A 78 -2.81 -9.19 -12.49
C LYS A 78 -4.01 -9.36 -13.41
N CYS A 79 -4.11 -8.63 -14.52
CA CYS A 79 -5.18 -8.83 -15.51
C CYS A 79 -4.85 -9.88 -16.58
N LEU A 80 -3.58 -10.30 -16.72
CA LEU A 80 -3.15 -11.12 -17.87
C LEU A 80 -2.80 -12.58 -17.58
N LYS A 81 -2.89 -13.05 -16.33
CA LYS A 81 -2.71 -14.48 -16.02
C LYS A 81 -4.00 -15.08 -15.46
N LYS A 82 -4.98 -15.29 -16.34
CA LYS A 82 -5.91 -16.40 -16.15
C LYS A 82 -5.08 -17.67 -16.28
N ASN A 83 -4.51 -18.14 -15.17
CA ASN A 83 -3.81 -19.42 -15.08
C ASN A 83 -4.83 -20.50 -15.48
N ARG A 84 -4.89 -20.87 -16.77
CA ARG A 84 -5.74 -21.98 -17.27
C ARG A 84 -5.15 -23.35 -16.90
N TYR A 85 -4.33 -23.43 -15.87
CA TYR A 85 -3.77 -24.67 -15.38
C TYR A 85 -4.73 -25.25 -14.34
N GLY A 86 -5.81 -25.87 -14.82
CA GLY A 86 -6.78 -26.55 -13.96
C GLY A 86 -8.16 -26.76 -14.55
N GLY A 87 -8.40 -26.40 -15.81
CA GLY A 87 -9.68 -26.70 -16.46
C GLY A 87 -9.90 -28.20 -16.60
N ARG A 88 -11.13 -28.66 -16.34
CA ARG A 88 -11.50 -30.07 -16.53
C ARG A 88 -11.30 -30.43 -18.00
N THR A 89 -10.67 -31.56 -18.27
CA THR A 89 -10.59 -32.11 -19.64
C THR A 89 -11.73 -33.11 -19.86
N MET A 90 -12.16 -33.26 -21.11
CA MET A 90 -13.17 -34.23 -21.51
C MET A 90 -12.76 -34.92 -22.81
N LYS A 91 -13.35 -36.08 -23.13
CA LYS A 91 -13.18 -36.68 -24.47
C LYS A 91 -13.82 -35.77 -25.52
N ALA A 92 -13.11 -35.60 -26.64
CA ALA A 92 -13.58 -34.78 -27.75
C ALA A 92 -14.73 -35.48 -28.49
N PRO A 93 -15.86 -34.81 -28.77
CA PRO A 93 -16.95 -35.41 -29.52
C PRO A 93 -16.53 -35.76 -30.96
N GLY A 94 -16.50 -37.05 -31.31
CA GLY A 94 -16.17 -37.50 -32.67
C GLY A 94 -14.67 -37.69 -32.95
N GLN A 95 -13.80 -37.55 -31.94
CA GLN A 95 -12.36 -37.79 -32.04
C GLN A 95 -11.82 -38.48 -30.78
N ASP A 96 -10.71 -39.24 -30.88
CA ASP A 96 -10.20 -40.02 -29.74
C ASP A 96 -9.14 -39.30 -28.88
N PHE A 97 -9.11 -37.96 -28.91
CA PHE A 97 -8.28 -37.17 -28.00
C PHE A 97 -9.12 -36.42 -26.96
N ARG A 98 -8.44 -35.79 -26.00
CA ARG A 98 -9.08 -34.99 -24.95
C ARG A 98 -8.92 -33.49 -25.21
N ILE A 99 -9.97 -32.72 -24.93
CA ILE A 99 -10.00 -31.26 -25.03
C ILE A 99 -10.32 -30.63 -23.68
N LEU A 100 -10.00 -29.35 -23.54
CA LEU A 100 -10.41 -28.57 -22.37
C LEU A 100 -11.94 -28.37 -22.44
N ARG A 101 -12.64 -28.79 -21.37
CA ARG A 101 -14.10 -28.70 -21.32
C ARG A 101 -14.57 -27.25 -21.38
N ASP A 102 -13.87 -26.35 -20.70
CA ASP A 102 -14.21 -24.93 -20.66
C ASP A 102 -14.16 -24.28 -22.05
N ASP A 103 -13.21 -24.69 -22.90
CA ASP A 103 -13.10 -24.15 -24.27
C ASP A 103 -14.25 -24.63 -25.15
N PHE A 104 -14.66 -25.90 -25.00
CA PHE A 104 -15.81 -26.45 -25.72
C PHE A 104 -17.13 -25.85 -25.24
N GLU A 105 -17.34 -25.72 -23.94
CA GLU A 105 -18.56 -25.11 -23.38
C GLU A 105 -18.66 -23.62 -23.73
N ALA A 106 -17.54 -22.90 -23.78
CA ALA A 106 -17.52 -21.49 -24.16
C ALA A 106 -17.91 -21.27 -25.63
N ASN A 107 -17.48 -22.14 -26.55
CA ASN A 107 -17.82 -22.04 -27.96
C ASN A 107 -17.86 -23.40 -28.67
N PRO A 108 -18.98 -24.15 -28.57
CA PRO A 108 -19.07 -25.48 -29.18
C PRO A 108 -19.13 -25.40 -30.72
N ALA A 109 -19.62 -24.30 -31.28
CA ALA A 109 -19.72 -24.11 -32.72
C ALA A 109 -18.34 -24.05 -33.39
N ASP A 110 -17.36 -23.45 -32.72
CA ASP A 110 -15.99 -23.36 -33.25
C ASP A 110 -15.34 -24.74 -33.37
N TYR A 111 -15.53 -25.59 -32.36
CA TYR A 111 -15.05 -26.98 -32.39
C TYR A 111 -15.58 -27.72 -33.64
N PHE A 112 -16.90 -27.68 -33.90
CA PHE A 112 -17.47 -28.36 -35.06
C PHE A 112 -17.14 -27.71 -36.40
N ARG A 113 -16.88 -26.39 -36.45
CA ARG A 113 -16.39 -25.73 -37.67
C ARG A 113 -15.00 -26.23 -38.03
N ASN A 114 -14.10 -26.27 -37.05
CA ASN A 114 -12.73 -26.77 -37.23
C ASN A 114 -12.71 -28.26 -37.62
N LEU A 115 -13.67 -29.05 -37.12
CA LEU A 115 -13.84 -30.45 -37.53
C LEU A 115 -14.25 -30.61 -39.00
N ARG A 116 -15.05 -29.69 -39.55
CA ARG A 116 -15.51 -29.75 -40.95
C ARG A 116 -14.49 -29.22 -41.95
N SER A 117 -13.50 -28.47 -41.48
CA SER A 117 -12.39 -27.97 -42.30
C SER A 117 -11.19 -28.93 -42.36
N LEU A 118 -11.28 -30.06 -41.66
CA LEU A 118 -10.31 -31.16 -41.65
C LEU A 118 -10.79 -32.28 -42.59
#